data_AF-A0A8X6JMW9-F1
#
_entry.id   AF-A0A8X6JMW9-F1
#
_cell.length_a   1.000
_cell.length_b   1.000
_cell.length_c   1.000
_cell.angle_alpha   90.00
_cell.angle_beta   90.00
_cell.angle_gamma   90.00
#
_symmetry.space_group_name_H-M   'P 1'
#
loop_
_entity.id
_entity.type
_entity.pdbx_description
1 polymer ?
#
loop_
_entity_poly.entity_id
_entity_poly.type
_entity_poly.pdbx_seq_one_letter_code
_entity_poly.pdbx_strand_id
1 'polypeptide(L)'
;MEDIFLWCREGNAFQVRVWLDDTEHDMNQGDDHGFSPLHWSSKEGRANIVEMLIMRGCRINATNLGDDTALHLAAAHGHRDIVHMLLRNKADINAVNEHGNTPLHYACFWGYQAIAEDLINNGALVAISNKYGETPLDKCKGQMSQKLLELAVSLGQDTSKIAYKDQSWLGTKTRSRDATLSRHSGINLKEISFQLKLAVSPSGETWRGRWQKNDVVAKILNVREVIPRVTRDFNEEYPRLRIFSHPNVLPVIGCCCHPPSLVVINQYMPFGSLYTVLHEGTGIVVDTAQALKFAIDICRGMAFLHTLDPLIPRLYLSSKHVMIDDDLTARINMADAKFSFQEKGKMYSPAWMSPEALQKKPDDINVKAADMWSYAILLWELATREVPFADLSPMECGMKVGLEGLRITIPPGISQHMSRLIRICMNEDPGKRPTFDMILPILEKMKQ
;
A
#
# COMPACT_ATOMS: atom_id res chain seq x y z
N MET A 1 -2.83 -12.88 -30.74
CA MET A 1 -3.58 -12.86 -29.47
C MET A 1 -3.40 -11.45 -28.95
N GLU A 2 -4.46 -10.66 -28.86
CA GLU A 2 -4.34 -9.27 -28.39
C GLU A 2 -3.96 -9.31 -26.91
N ASP A 3 -2.88 -8.60 -26.58
CA ASP A 3 -2.31 -8.55 -25.24
C ASP A 3 -2.80 -7.28 -24.53
N ILE A 4 -2.79 -7.26 -23.19
CA ILE A 4 -3.25 -6.15 -22.36
C ILE A 4 -2.61 -4.81 -22.77
N PHE A 5 -1.37 -4.86 -23.22
CA PHE A 5 -0.62 -3.69 -23.67
C PHE A 5 -1.21 -3.06 -24.93
N LEU A 6 -1.76 -3.85 -25.86
CA LEU A 6 -2.41 -3.32 -27.05
C LEU A 6 -3.69 -2.56 -26.68
N TRP A 7 -4.53 -3.15 -25.83
CA TRP A 7 -5.75 -2.49 -25.36
C TRP A 7 -5.46 -1.21 -24.56
N CYS A 8 -4.37 -1.21 -23.77
CA CYS A 8 -3.90 -0.01 -23.09
C CYS A 8 -3.44 1.08 -24.06
N ARG A 9 -2.80 0.71 -25.19
CA ARG A 9 -2.38 1.68 -26.22
C ARG A 9 -3.57 2.26 -26.99
N GLU A 10 -4.51 1.39 -27.38
CA GLU A 10 -5.70 1.77 -28.15
C GLU A 10 -6.73 2.54 -27.32
N GLY A 11 -6.68 2.42 -25.99
CA GLY A 11 -7.65 3.07 -25.11
C GLY A 11 -8.93 2.24 -24.90
N ASN A 12 -8.89 0.94 -25.16
CA ASN A 12 -10.04 0.05 -24.98
C ASN A 12 -10.25 -0.28 -23.49
N ALA A 13 -10.86 0.66 -22.76
CA ALA A 13 -11.11 0.52 -21.33
C ALA A 13 -12.01 -0.69 -20.98
N PHE A 14 -12.86 -1.14 -21.91
CA PHE A 14 -13.70 -2.31 -21.71
C PHE A 14 -12.87 -3.59 -21.65
N GLN A 15 -12.00 -3.83 -22.63
CA GLN A 15 -11.14 -5.02 -22.63
C GLN A 15 -10.14 -4.99 -21.48
N VAL A 16 -9.58 -3.82 -21.16
CA VAL A 16 -8.72 -3.67 -19.98
C VAL A 16 -9.48 -4.02 -18.69
N ARG A 17 -10.74 -3.58 -18.55
CA ARG A 17 -11.56 -3.95 -17.39
C ARG A 17 -11.79 -5.46 -17.30
N VAL A 18 -12.21 -6.08 -18.40
CA VAL A 18 -12.44 -7.54 -18.46
C VAL A 18 -11.16 -8.29 -18.09
N TRP A 19 -10.01 -7.84 -18.57
CA TRP A 19 -8.72 -8.41 -18.23
C TRP A 19 -8.36 -8.24 -16.75
N LEU A 20 -8.67 -7.08 -16.15
CA LEU A 20 -8.46 -6.80 -14.71
C LEU A 20 -9.45 -7.52 -13.78
N ASP A 21 -10.60 -7.95 -14.30
CA ASP A 21 -11.57 -8.74 -13.55
C ASP A 21 -11.15 -10.22 -13.48
N ASP A 22 -10.36 -10.68 -14.44
CA ASP A 22 -9.71 -11.97 -14.39
C ASP A 22 -8.53 -11.95 -13.41
N THR A 23 -8.65 -12.83 -12.42
CA THR A 23 -7.83 -12.93 -11.23
C THR A 23 -6.48 -13.59 -11.45
N GLU A 24 -6.32 -14.30 -12.56
CA GLU A 24 -5.04 -14.92 -12.92
C GLU A 24 -4.00 -13.88 -13.37
N HIS A 25 -4.46 -12.69 -13.76
CA HIS A 25 -3.61 -11.65 -14.30
C HIS A 25 -2.96 -10.77 -13.22
N ASP A 26 -1.64 -10.57 -13.34
CA ASP A 26 -0.93 -9.57 -12.56
C ASP A 26 -0.92 -8.24 -13.31
N MET A 27 -1.69 -7.27 -12.84
CA MET A 27 -1.73 -5.91 -13.40
C MET A 27 -0.38 -5.17 -13.37
N ASN A 28 0.60 -5.67 -12.60
CA ASN A 28 1.94 -5.12 -12.53
C ASN A 28 2.94 -5.82 -13.46
N GLN A 29 2.48 -6.75 -14.30
CA GLN A 29 3.33 -7.39 -15.31
C GLN A 29 3.86 -6.35 -16.30
N GLY A 30 5.11 -6.51 -16.74
CA GLY A 30 5.71 -5.70 -17.79
C GLY A 30 5.80 -6.49 -19.10
N ASP A 31 5.82 -5.79 -20.23
CA ASP A 31 6.20 -6.39 -21.51
C ASP A 31 7.71 -6.70 -21.57
N ASP A 32 8.20 -7.16 -22.72
CA ASP A 32 9.62 -7.49 -22.94
C ASP A 32 10.59 -6.31 -22.67
N HIS A 33 10.07 -5.08 -22.67
CA HIS A 33 10.83 -3.85 -22.38
C HIS A 33 10.58 -3.33 -20.95
N GLY A 34 9.86 -4.09 -20.13
CA GLY A 34 9.49 -3.74 -18.76
C GLY A 34 8.37 -2.71 -18.65
N PHE A 35 7.67 -2.37 -19.74
CA PHE A 35 6.54 -1.44 -19.67
C PHE A 35 5.31 -2.16 -19.10
N SER A 36 4.83 -1.69 -17.95
CA SER A 36 3.55 -2.13 -17.38
C SER A 36 2.34 -1.50 -18.09
N PRO A 37 1.11 -2.00 -17.88
CA PRO A 37 -0.11 -1.37 -18.37
C PRO A 37 -0.22 0.11 -18.00
N LEU A 38 0.28 0.49 -16.80
CA LEU A 38 0.32 1.88 -16.35
C LEU A 38 1.27 2.73 -17.21
N HIS A 39 2.41 2.18 -17.63
CA HIS A 39 3.34 2.90 -18.51
C HIS A 39 2.72 3.17 -19.87
N TRP A 40 2.12 2.16 -20.50
CA TRP A 40 1.49 2.31 -21.82
C TRP A 40 0.28 3.27 -21.78
N SER A 41 -0.59 3.13 -20.79
CA SER A 41 -1.73 4.05 -20.64
C SER A 41 -1.28 5.49 -20.33
N SER A 42 -0.22 5.68 -19.55
CA SER A 42 0.36 7.02 -19.27
C SER A 42 1.05 7.63 -20.48
N LYS A 43 1.73 6.83 -21.30
CA LYS A 43 2.38 7.26 -22.55
C LYS A 43 1.38 7.70 -23.61
N GLU A 44 0.29 6.94 -23.77
CA GLU A 44 -0.72 7.16 -24.81
C GLU A 44 -1.88 8.08 -24.36
N GLY A 45 -1.82 8.65 -23.15
CA GLY A 45 -2.82 9.63 -22.68
C GLY A 45 -4.16 9.02 -22.31
N ARG A 46 -4.21 7.74 -21.92
CA ARG A 46 -5.45 7.03 -21.60
C ARG A 46 -5.86 7.24 -20.14
N ALA A 47 -6.32 8.45 -19.80
CA ALA A 47 -6.66 8.83 -18.42
C ALA A 47 -7.63 7.87 -17.72
N ASN A 48 -8.71 7.45 -18.40
CA ASN A 48 -9.69 6.49 -17.85
C ASN A 48 -9.06 5.13 -17.48
N ILE A 49 -8.07 4.69 -18.27
CA ILE A 49 -7.36 3.43 -18.00
C ILE A 49 -6.38 3.63 -16.83
N VAL A 50 -5.67 4.75 -16.79
CA VAL A 50 -4.79 5.10 -15.67
C VAL A 50 -5.57 5.13 -14.35
N GLU A 51 -6.71 5.81 -14.32
CA GLU A 51 -7.56 5.89 -13.13
C GLU A 51 -8.00 4.50 -12.67
N MET A 52 -8.47 3.66 -13.59
CA MET A 52 -8.88 2.29 -13.31
C MET A 52 -7.73 1.43 -12.77
N LEU A 53 -6.52 1.54 -13.35
CA LEU A 53 -5.33 0.83 -12.86
C LEU A 53 -4.90 1.31 -11.48
N ILE A 54 -4.99 2.61 -11.19
CA ILE A 54 -4.70 3.14 -9.85
C ILE A 54 -5.72 2.61 -8.83
N MET A 55 -7.01 2.64 -9.16
CA MET A 55 -8.10 2.10 -8.32
C MET A 55 -7.99 0.60 -8.08
N ARG A 56 -7.30 -0.15 -8.95
CA ARG A 56 -7.05 -1.59 -8.79
C ARG A 56 -5.76 -1.91 -8.03
N GLY A 57 -4.97 -0.90 -7.65
CA GLY A 57 -3.79 -1.09 -6.80
C GLY A 57 -2.45 -1.21 -7.53
N CYS A 58 -2.35 -0.71 -8.78
CA CYS A 58 -1.13 -0.82 -9.58
C CYS A 58 0.09 -0.14 -8.93
N ARG A 59 1.29 -0.57 -9.34
CA ARG A 59 2.55 0.08 -8.97
C ARG A 59 2.73 1.40 -9.70
N ILE A 60 2.59 2.48 -8.96
CA ILE A 60 2.73 3.84 -9.47
C ILE A 60 4.19 4.15 -9.83
N ASN A 61 5.12 3.72 -8.98
CA ASN A 61 6.56 3.94 -9.14
C ASN A 61 7.28 2.75 -9.78
N ALA A 62 6.57 1.90 -10.51
CA ALA A 62 7.23 0.89 -11.34
C ALA A 62 8.11 1.59 -12.38
N THR A 63 9.25 0.98 -12.68
CA THR A 63 10.15 1.43 -13.74
C THR A 63 10.24 0.40 -14.86
N ASN A 64 10.35 0.89 -16.09
CA ASN A 64 10.71 0.08 -17.25
C ASN A 64 12.23 -0.23 -17.27
N LEU A 65 12.74 -0.86 -18.33
CA LEU A 65 14.18 -1.17 -18.45
C LEU A 65 15.10 0.06 -18.54
N GLY A 66 14.58 1.23 -18.94
CA GLY A 66 15.31 2.51 -18.97
C GLY A 66 15.17 3.32 -17.67
N ASP A 67 14.62 2.71 -16.62
CA ASP A 67 14.28 3.33 -15.34
C ASP A 67 13.25 4.48 -15.43
N ASP A 68 12.51 4.60 -16.53
CA ASP A 68 11.40 5.55 -16.63
C ASP A 68 10.19 5.02 -15.85
N THR A 69 9.55 5.92 -15.10
CA THR A 69 8.26 5.66 -14.43
C THR A 69 7.09 6.15 -15.30
N ALA A 70 5.87 5.76 -14.94
CA ALA A 70 4.64 6.30 -15.55
C ALA A 70 4.61 7.85 -15.55
N LEU A 71 5.15 8.49 -14.50
CA LEU A 71 5.24 9.95 -14.40
C LEU A 71 6.21 10.56 -15.41
N HIS A 72 7.35 9.89 -15.70
CA HIS A 72 8.26 10.32 -16.77
C HIS A 72 7.54 10.31 -18.12
N LEU A 73 6.83 9.22 -18.43
CA LEU A 73 6.12 9.05 -19.71
C LEU A 73 4.98 10.06 -19.86
N ALA A 74 4.16 10.27 -18.82
CA ALA A 74 3.10 11.26 -18.85
C ALA A 74 3.65 12.69 -19.06
N ALA A 75 4.75 13.03 -18.38
CA ALA A 75 5.42 14.32 -18.54
C ALA A 75 6.07 14.48 -19.93
N ALA A 76 6.67 13.42 -20.49
CA ALA A 76 7.30 13.43 -21.80
C ALA A 76 6.30 13.56 -22.96
N HIS A 77 5.06 13.11 -22.77
CA HIS A 77 4.02 13.12 -23.80
C HIS A 77 2.94 14.21 -23.61
N GLY A 78 3.03 15.03 -22.57
CA GLY A 78 2.16 16.20 -22.41
C GLY A 78 0.81 15.91 -21.73
N HIS A 79 0.66 14.76 -21.08
CA HIS A 79 -0.60 14.33 -20.47
C HIS A 79 -0.74 14.86 -19.04
N ARG A 80 -1.12 16.15 -18.93
CA ARG A 80 -1.20 16.89 -17.66
C ARG A 80 -2.18 16.30 -16.65
N ASP A 81 -3.33 15.84 -17.11
CA ASP A 81 -4.35 15.14 -16.32
C ASP A 81 -3.79 13.88 -15.65
N ILE A 82 -3.04 13.08 -16.41
CA ILE A 82 -2.34 11.89 -15.91
C ILE A 82 -1.25 12.27 -14.90
N VAL A 83 -0.49 13.33 -15.15
CA VAL A 83 0.49 13.87 -14.18
C VAL A 83 -0.19 14.17 -12.84
N HIS A 84 -1.32 14.89 -12.85
CA HIS A 84 -2.05 15.17 -11.61
C HIS A 84 -2.54 13.91 -10.90
N MET A 85 -3.07 12.93 -11.64
CA MET A 85 -3.51 11.66 -11.06
C MET A 85 -2.36 10.91 -10.39
N LEU A 86 -1.21 10.82 -11.06
CA LEU A 86 -0.03 10.15 -10.53
C LEU A 86 0.53 10.87 -9.29
N LEU A 87 0.61 12.20 -9.31
CA LEU A 87 1.07 13.00 -8.17
C LEU A 87 0.14 12.88 -6.95
N ARG A 88 -1.18 12.91 -7.16
CA ARG A 88 -2.17 12.69 -6.09
C ARG A 88 -1.99 11.34 -5.42
N ASN A 89 -1.59 10.33 -6.19
CA ASN A 89 -1.33 8.98 -5.70
C ASN A 89 0.16 8.75 -5.36
N LYS A 90 0.89 9.79 -4.97
CA LYS A 90 2.26 9.69 -4.42
C LYS A 90 3.30 9.08 -5.38
N ALA A 91 3.17 9.36 -6.67
CA ALA A 91 4.27 9.14 -7.60
C ALA A 91 5.55 9.87 -7.13
N ASP A 92 6.70 9.21 -7.25
CA ASP A 92 8.00 9.80 -6.93
C ASP A 92 8.32 10.88 -7.98
N ILE A 93 8.10 12.12 -7.57
CA ILE A 93 8.23 13.30 -8.42
C ILE A 93 9.67 13.58 -8.84
N ASN A 94 10.64 13.12 -8.04
CA ASN A 94 12.07 13.30 -8.26
C ASN A 94 12.76 11.99 -8.66
N ALA A 95 11.99 10.98 -9.08
CA ALA A 95 12.54 9.75 -9.62
C ALA A 95 13.49 10.09 -10.78
N VAL A 96 14.67 9.48 -10.79
CA VAL A 96 15.64 9.60 -11.89
C VAL A 96 15.65 8.32 -12.72
N ASN A 97 15.68 8.46 -14.03
CA ASN A 97 15.82 7.35 -14.97
C ASN A 97 17.30 6.98 -15.22
N GLU A 98 17.56 6.08 -16.17
CA GLU A 98 18.92 5.58 -16.45
C GLU A 98 19.89 6.68 -16.91
N HIS A 99 19.37 7.80 -17.43
CA HIS A 99 20.15 8.96 -17.85
C HIS A 99 20.29 10.02 -16.75
N GLY A 100 19.70 9.79 -15.57
CA GLY A 100 19.62 10.77 -14.50
C GLY A 100 18.57 11.86 -14.74
N ASN A 101 17.70 11.70 -15.75
CA ASN A 101 16.62 12.64 -16.00
C ASN A 101 15.45 12.37 -15.06
N THR A 102 14.83 13.44 -14.59
CA THR A 102 13.57 13.42 -13.81
C THR A 102 12.37 13.69 -14.71
N PRO A 103 11.12 13.48 -14.27
CA PRO A 103 9.94 13.87 -15.02
C PRO A 103 9.96 15.36 -15.43
N LEU A 104 10.53 16.23 -14.58
CA LEU A 104 10.69 17.65 -14.86
C LEU A 104 11.65 17.93 -16.02
N HIS A 105 12.72 17.13 -16.18
CA HIS A 105 13.62 17.25 -17.34
C HIS A 105 12.86 17.02 -18.65
N TYR A 106 11.99 16.00 -18.69
CA TYR A 106 11.17 15.71 -19.87
C TYR A 106 10.15 16.82 -20.15
N ALA A 107 9.44 17.30 -19.12
CA ALA A 107 8.49 18.40 -19.28
C ALA A 107 9.18 19.66 -19.83
N CYS A 108 10.40 19.97 -19.38
CA CYS A 108 11.18 21.10 -19.90
C CYS A 108 11.70 20.88 -21.31
N PHE A 109 12.25 19.70 -21.62
CA PHE A 109 12.78 19.39 -22.95
C PHE A 109 11.72 19.51 -24.05
N TRP A 110 10.51 19.04 -23.77
CA TRP A 110 9.36 19.11 -24.68
C TRP A 110 8.61 20.44 -24.64
N GLY A 111 8.90 21.31 -23.66
CA GLY A 111 8.31 22.65 -23.54
C GLY A 111 6.90 22.67 -22.94
N TYR A 112 6.51 21.65 -22.17
CA TYR A 112 5.20 21.58 -21.51
C TYR A 112 5.17 22.43 -20.23
N GLN A 113 5.00 23.75 -20.40
CA GLN A 113 5.08 24.72 -19.31
C GLN A 113 4.14 24.42 -18.14
N ALA A 114 2.86 24.16 -18.41
CA ALA A 114 1.89 23.87 -17.36
C ALA A 114 2.26 22.63 -16.53
N ILE A 115 2.77 21.57 -17.17
CA ILE A 115 3.20 20.35 -16.48
C ILE A 115 4.43 20.63 -15.61
N ALA A 116 5.39 21.40 -16.12
CA ALA A 116 6.58 21.76 -15.36
C ALA A 116 6.22 22.60 -14.11
N GLU A 117 5.30 23.56 -14.25
CA GLU A 117 4.77 24.35 -13.13
C GLU A 117 4.06 23.46 -12.09
N ASP A 118 3.20 22.54 -12.54
CA ASP A 118 2.50 21.60 -11.65
C ASP A 118 3.49 20.70 -10.90
N LEU A 119 4.52 20.20 -11.58
CA LEU A 119 5.57 19.38 -10.95
C LEU A 119 6.31 20.19 -9.88
N ILE A 120 6.73 21.42 -10.16
CA ILE A 120 7.41 22.28 -9.17
C ILE A 120 6.52 22.57 -7.96
N ASN A 121 5.24 22.90 -8.19
CA ASN A 121 4.26 23.12 -7.12
C ASN A 121 4.05 21.89 -6.23
N ASN A 122 4.30 20.68 -6.75
CA ASN A 122 4.20 19.42 -6.00
C ASN A 122 5.57 18.94 -5.45
N GLY A 123 6.61 19.79 -5.49
CA GLY A 123 7.92 19.51 -4.88
C GLY A 123 8.98 18.92 -5.82
N ALA A 124 8.83 19.08 -7.13
CA ALA A 124 9.89 18.70 -8.08
C ALA A 124 11.09 19.65 -7.90
N LEU A 125 12.29 19.07 -7.80
CA LEU A 125 13.53 19.82 -7.60
C LEU A 125 14.11 20.27 -8.94
N VAL A 126 14.27 21.59 -9.10
CA VAL A 126 14.89 22.18 -10.31
C VAL A 126 16.41 22.02 -10.38
N ALA A 127 17.03 21.58 -9.29
CA ALA A 127 18.49 21.54 -9.14
C ALA A 127 19.13 20.17 -9.41
N ILE A 128 18.33 19.12 -9.59
CA ILE A 128 18.82 17.76 -9.87
C ILE A 128 19.49 17.77 -11.25
N SER A 129 20.78 17.45 -11.32
CA SER A 129 21.46 17.29 -12.61
C SER A 129 21.39 15.84 -13.11
N ASN A 130 21.30 15.69 -14.42
CA ASN A 130 21.39 14.40 -15.10
C ASN A 130 22.86 13.95 -15.31
N LYS A 131 23.08 12.81 -15.98
CA LYS A 131 24.43 12.30 -16.29
C LYS A 131 25.29 13.24 -17.13
N TYR A 132 24.67 14.14 -17.87
CA TYR A 132 25.34 15.14 -18.70
C TYR A 132 25.64 16.44 -17.91
N GLY A 133 25.27 16.49 -16.63
CA GLY A 133 25.41 17.67 -15.79
C GLY A 133 24.39 18.75 -16.13
N GLU A 134 23.31 18.46 -16.82
CA GLU A 134 22.27 19.43 -17.15
C GLU A 134 21.16 19.36 -16.11
N THR A 135 20.65 20.49 -15.64
CA THR A 135 19.44 20.52 -14.79
C THR A 135 18.17 20.55 -15.65
N PRO A 136 16.96 20.35 -15.08
CA PRO A 136 15.73 20.51 -15.82
C PRO A 136 15.63 21.88 -16.49
N LEU A 137 16.11 22.93 -15.81
CA LEU A 137 16.11 24.31 -16.30
C LEU A 137 16.97 24.49 -17.56
N ASP A 138 18.09 23.78 -17.65
CA ASP A 138 18.99 23.81 -18.82
C ASP A 138 18.33 23.19 -20.06
N LYS A 139 17.37 22.27 -19.87
CA LYS A 139 16.62 21.64 -20.97
C LYS A 139 15.45 22.47 -21.47
N CYS A 140 14.98 23.48 -20.73
CA CYS A 140 13.82 24.26 -21.13
C CYS A 140 14.17 25.18 -22.32
N LYS A 141 13.20 25.45 -23.19
CA LYS A 141 13.38 26.34 -24.36
C LYS A 141 12.82 27.74 -24.05
N GLY A 142 13.50 28.78 -24.53
CA GLY A 142 13.02 30.16 -24.46
C GLY A 142 12.91 30.72 -23.04
N GLN A 143 11.87 31.53 -22.76
CA GLN A 143 11.65 32.19 -21.47
C GLN A 143 11.11 31.26 -20.35
N MET A 144 10.88 29.98 -20.67
CA MET A 144 10.33 29.00 -19.72
C MET A 144 11.26 28.77 -18.53
N SER A 145 12.57 28.71 -18.76
CA SER A 145 13.56 28.48 -17.69
C SER A 145 13.52 29.58 -16.62
N GLN A 146 13.40 30.85 -17.03
CA GLN A 146 13.29 32.00 -16.14
C GLN A 146 12.03 31.92 -15.27
N LYS A 147 10.87 31.65 -15.89
CA LYS A 147 9.60 31.51 -15.16
C LYS A 147 9.61 30.37 -14.15
N LEU A 148 10.14 29.21 -14.53
CA LEU A 148 10.22 28.06 -13.62
C LEU A 148 11.23 28.29 -12.49
N LEU A 149 12.32 29.02 -12.76
CA LEU A 149 13.27 29.43 -11.73
C LEU A 149 12.62 30.40 -10.74
N GLU A 150 11.92 31.43 -11.24
CA GLU A 150 11.16 32.37 -10.40
C GLU A 150 10.13 31.63 -9.52
N LEU A 151 9.41 30.66 -10.10
CA LEU A 151 8.47 29.82 -9.35
C LEU A 151 9.17 28.99 -8.28
N ALA A 152 10.27 28.30 -8.60
CA ALA A 152 11.02 27.50 -7.64
C ALA A 152 11.58 28.34 -6.47
N VAL A 153 12.08 29.55 -6.77
CA VAL A 153 12.55 30.50 -5.75
C VAL A 153 11.39 30.99 -4.89
N SER A 154 10.23 31.27 -5.47
CA SER A 154 9.03 31.68 -4.71
C SER A 154 8.54 30.61 -3.73
N LEU A 155 8.79 29.33 -4.05
CA LEU A 155 8.50 28.18 -3.19
C LEU A 155 9.63 27.87 -2.20
N GLY A 156 10.71 28.65 -2.19
CA GLY A 156 11.84 28.49 -1.27
C GLY A 156 12.77 27.32 -1.59
N GLN A 157 12.83 26.86 -2.83
CA GLN A 157 13.79 25.80 -3.23
C GLN A 157 15.23 26.33 -3.26
N ASP A 158 16.17 25.52 -2.79
CA ASP A 158 17.60 25.77 -2.99
C ASP A 158 17.97 25.50 -4.45
N THR A 159 18.60 26.48 -5.10
CA THR A 159 19.05 26.40 -6.50
C THR A 159 20.45 25.82 -6.62
N SER A 160 21.07 25.38 -5.52
CA SER A 160 22.38 24.75 -5.53
C SER A 160 22.33 23.42 -6.31
N LYS A 161 23.14 23.33 -7.36
CA LYS A 161 23.14 22.19 -8.29
C LYS A 161 23.46 20.90 -7.55
N ILE A 162 22.52 19.95 -7.58
CA ILE A 162 22.69 18.61 -7.02
C ILE A 162 23.32 17.74 -8.10
N ALA A 163 24.60 17.41 -7.93
CA ALA A 163 25.33 16.57 -8.87
C ALA A 163 24.68 15.17 -8.99
N TYR A 164 24.56 14.67 -10.22
CA TYR A 164 24.21 13.27 -10.47
C TYR A 164 25.23 12.37 -9.77
N LYS A 165 24.78 11.62 -8.76
CA LYS A 165 25.59 10.59 -8.13
C LYS A 165 25.36 9.28 -8.88
N ASP A 166 26.35 8.87 -9.67
CA ASP A 166 26.27 7.57 -10.33
C ASP A 166 26.36 6.46 -9.29
N GLN A 167 25.22 5.84 -8.98
CA GLN A 167 25.14 4.72 -8.03
C GLN A 167 25.62 3.40 -8.66
N SER A 168 26.33 3.47 -9.80
CA SER A 168 26.60 2.32 -10.65
C SER A 168 27.88 1.54 -10.34
N TRP A 169 28.74 1.95 -9.38
CA TRP A 169 29.93 1.14 -9.04
C TRP A 169 30.46 1.23 -7.59
N LEU A 170 30.08 0.24 -6.78
CA LEU A 170 30.87 -0.42 -5.73
C LEU A 170 29.98 -1.50 -5.07
N GLY A 171 29.90 -2.70 -5.66
CA GLY A 171 29.47 -3.95 -4.98
C GLY A 171 28.10 -4.03 -4.28
N THR A 172 27.34 -2.93 -4.21
CA THR A 172 26.09 -2.78 -3.46
C THR A 172 25.37 -1.60 -4.09
N LYS A 173 24.72 -1.86 -5.24
CA LYS A 173 23.87 -0.86 -5.90
C LYS A 173 22.74 -0.50 -4.94
N THR A 174 22.75 0.72 -4.39
CA THR A 174 21.71 1.22 -3.48
C THR A 174 20.41 1.59 -4.18
N ARG A 175 20.38 1.58 -5.52
CA ARG A 175 19.17 1.31 -6.31
C ARG A 175 19.34 -0.04 -6.97
N SER A 176 18.56 -1.01 -6.54
CA SER A 176 18.63 -2.34 -7.10
C SER A 176 18.21 -2.31 -8.57
N ARG A 177 19.16 -2.61 -9.47
CA ARG A 177 18.83 -3.28 -10.74
C ARG A 177 18.30 -4.69 -10.49
N ASP A 178 18.44 -5.21 -9.26
CA ASP A 178 17.63 -6.34 -8.82
C ASP A 178 16.19 -5.88 -8.94
N ALA A 179 15.41 -6.65 -9.69
CA ALA A 179 13.97 -6.54 -9.73
C ALA A 179 13.49 -6.11 -8.34
N THR A 180 12.83 -4.95 -8.23
CA THR A 180 12.09 -4.63 -7.00
C THR A 180 11.39 -5.92 -6.62
N LEU A 181 11.48 -6.36 -5.36
CA LEU A 181 11.00 -7.68 -4.92
C LEU A 181 9.63 -8.05 -5.52
N SER A 182 8.85 -7.00 -5.76
CA SER A 182 7.61 -6.92 -6.49
C SER A 182 7.60 -7.40 -7.96
N ARG A 183 8.63 -7.39 -8.81
CA ARG A 183 8.47 -7.79 -10.25
C ARG A 183 8.11 -9.27 -10.44
N HIS A 184 8.43 -10.12 -9.48
CA HIS A 184 8.24 -11.58 -9.62
C HIS A 184 6.86 -12.00 -9.08
N SER A 185 6.07 -12.67 -9.91
CA SER A 185 4.80 -13.29 -9.51
C SER A 185 5.01 -14.55 -8.68
N GLY A 186 6.00 -15.38 -9.06
CA GLY A 186 6.41 -16.58 -8.33
C GLY A 186 7.84 -16.50 -7.80
N ILE A 187 8.02 -16.87 -6.53
CA ILE A 187 9.33 -17.00 -5.88
C ILE A 187 9.55 -18.48 -5.58
N ASN A 188 10.75 -18.99 -5.88
CA ASN A 188 11.10 -20.35 -5.49
C ASN A 188 11.51 -20.39 -4.02
N LEU A 189 10.93 -21.29 -3.23
CA LEU A 189 11.22 -21.41 -1.80
C LEU A 189 12.72 -21.64 -1.52
N LYS A 190 13.42 -22.31 -2.43
CA LYS A 190 14.87 -22.59 -2.33
C LYS A 190 15.74 -21.34 -2.44
N GLU A 191 15.23 -20.26 -3.02
CA GLU A 191 15.96 -19.00 -3.14
C GLU A 191 15.91 -18.18 -1.85
N ILE A 192 15.01 -18.53 -0.93
CA ILE A 192 14.83 -17.80 0.33
C ILE A 192 15.73 -18.43 1.38
N SER A 193 16.63 -17.62 1.92
CA SER A 193 17.47 -18.00 3.06
C SER A 193 16.72 -17.69 4.36
N PHE A 194 16.10 -18.72 4.95
CA PHE A 194 15.43 -18.60 6.25
C PHE A 194 16.44 -18.41 7.39
N GLN A 195 16.14 -17.50 8.31
CA GLN A 195 17.03 -17.13 9.41
C GLN A 195 16.40 -17.42 10.77
N LEU A 196 15.23 -16.83 11.05
CA LEU A 196 14.61 -16.86 12.36
C LEU A 196 13.11 -17.08 12.25
N LYS A 197 12.55 -17.93 13.12
CA LYS A 197 11.10 -18.05 13.28
C LYS A 197 10.60 -16.89 14.13
N LEU A 198 9.73 -16.05 13.56
CA LEU A 198 9.20 -14.86 14.22
C LEU A 198 7.97 -15.18 15.08
N ALA A 199 7.01 -15.92 14.50
CA ALA A 199 5.74 -16.19 15.16
C ALA A 199 5.11 -17.50 14.68
N VAL A 200 4.30 -18.10 15.54
CA VAL A 200 3.40 -19.20 15.20
C VAL A 200 1.98 -18.72 15.44
N SER A 201 1.14 -18.79 14.42
CA SER A 201 -0.27 -18.48 14.48
C SER A 201 -1.08 -19.68 14.00
N PRO A 202 -2.39 -19.76 14.32
CA PRO A 202 -3.28 -20.76 13.74
C PRO A 202 -3.26 -20.76 12.20
N SER A 203 -3.05 -19.57 11.61
CA SER A 203 -3.02 -19.36 10.16
C SER A 203 -1.73 -19.83 9.49
N GLY A 204 -0.67 -20.08 10.25
CA GLY A 204 0.65 -20.37 9.70
C GLY A 204 1.82 -19.98 10.58
N GLU A 205 3.00 -20.33 10.11
CA GLU A 205 4.28 -19.97 10.70
C GLU A 205 4.88 -18.79 9.95
N THR A 206 5.39 -17.82 10.69
CA THR A 206 6.02 -16.63 10.11
C THR A 206 7.51 -16.68 10.36
N TRP A 207 8.29 -16.58 9.29
CA TRP A 207 9.74 -16.68 9.31
C TRP A 207 10.38 -15.43 8.71
N ARG A 208 11.43 -14.94 9.35
CA ARG A 208 12.35 -13.96 8.76
C ARG A 208 13.35 -14.69 7.87
N GLY A 209 13.60 -14.12 6.70
CA GLY A 209 14.65 -14.59 5.81
C GLY A 209 15.21 -13.48 4.93
N ARG A 210 16.10 -13.86 4.02
CA ARG A 210 16.59 -12.97 2.95
C ARG A 210 16.30 -13.57 1.58
N TRP A 211 15.81 -12.72 0.68
CA TRP A 211 15.65 -13.04 -0.74
C TRP A 211 16.17 -11.88 -1.58
N GLN A 212 17.01 -12.17 -2.56
CA GLN A 212 17.73 -11.17 -3.39
C GLN A 212 18.38 -10.04 -2.56
N LYS A 213 19.07 -10.40 -1.46
CA LYS A 213 19.73 -9.48 -0.50
C LYS A 213 18.80 -8.57 0.32
N ASN A 214 17.49 -8.65 0.13
CA ASN A 214 16.54 -7.90 0.94
C ASN A 214 16.00 -8.77 2.09
N ASP A 215 15.75 -8.14 3.23
CA ASP A 215 15.11 -8.79 4.37
C ASP A 215 13.60 -8.94 4.09
N VAL A 216 13.13 -10.18 4.17
CA VAL A 216 11.74 -10.55 3.87
C VAL A 216 11.15 -11.38 5.01
N VAL A 217 9.83 -11.40 5.06
CA VAL A 217 9.04 -12.25 5.94
C VAL A 217 8.26 -13.22 5.08
N ALA A 218 8.48 -14.51 5.31
CA ALA A 218 7.80 -15.61 4.66
C ALA A 218 6.81 -16.24 5.63
N LYS A 219 5.52 -16.12 5.32
CA LYS A 219 4.43 -16.74 6.07
C LYS A 219 4.04 -18.05 5.39
N ILE A 220 4.39 -19.16 6.02
CA ILE A 220 4.04 -20.51 5.58
C ILE A 220 2.62 -20.80 6.08
N LEU A 221 1.69 -20.96 5.15
CA LEU A 221 0.28 -21.14 5.47
C LEU A 221 0.02 -22.53 6.07
N ASN A 222 -0.72 -22.58 7.16
CA ASN A 222 -1.13 -23.83 7.78
C ASN A 222 -2.36 -24.40 7.05
N VAL A 223 -2.12 -25.23 6.04
CA VAL A 223 -3.17 -25.90 5.27
C VAL A 223 -3.04 -27.41 5.47
N ARG A 224 -4.16 -28.09 5.79
CA ARG A 224 -4.16 -29.54 6.07
C ARG A 224 -3.65 -30.36 4.89
N GLU A 225 -4.12 -30.04 3.69
CA GLU A 225 -3.74 -30.71 2.45
C GLU A 225 -3.84 -29.71 1.29
N VAL A 226 -2.78 -29.62 0.48
CA VAL A 226 -2.73 -28.76 -0.70
C VAL A 226 -3.10 -29.58 -1.93
N ILE A 227 -4.41 -29.71 -2.15
CA ILE A 227 -4.97 -30.33 -3.36
C ILE A 227 -4.93 -29.36 -4.56
N PRO A 228 -5.04 -29.83 -5.82
CA PRO A 228 -4.98 -28.96 -7.00
C PRO A 228 -5.96 -27.78 -6.98
N ARG A 229 -7.14 -27.96 -6.37
CA ARG A 229 -8.11 -26.88 -6.17
C ARG A 229 -7.54 -25.77 -5.27
N VAL A 230 -6.90 -26.12 -4.16
CA VAL A 230 -6.30 -25.13 -3.24
C VAL A 230 -5.16 -24.38 -3.92
N THR A 231 -4.32 -25.08 -4.69
CA THR A 231 -3.28 -24.45 -5.52
C THR A 231 -3.86 -23.44 -6.50
N ARG A 232 -4.94 -23.79 -7.21
CA ARG A 232 -5.63 -22.89 -8.12
C ARG A 232 -6.21 -21.68 -7.38
N ASP A 233 -7.00 -21.92 -6.33
CA ASP A 233 -7.64 -20.86 -5.55
C ASP A 233 -6.57 -19.93 -4.92
N PHE A 234 -5.39 -20.45 -4.52
CA PHE A 234 -4.26 -19.65 -4.05
C PHE A 234 -3.66 -18.76 -5.14
N ASN A 235 -3.37 -19.33 -6.31
CA ASN A 235 -2.83 -18.60 -7.47
C ASN A 235 -3.81 -17.53 -7.99
N GLU A 236 -5.11 -17.77 -7.82
CA GLU A 236 -6.18 -16.85 -8.18
C GLU A 236 -6.32 -15.68 -7.19
N GLU A 237 -6.21 -15.95 -5.88
CA GLU A 237 -6.47 -14.93 -4.85
C GLU A 237 -5.25 -14.07 -4.53
N TYR A 238 -4.02 -14.60 -4.57
CA TYR A 238 -2.83 -13.85 -4.13
C TYR A 238 -2.49 -12.61 -4.98
N PRO A 239 -2.71 -12.54 -6.31
CA PRO A 239 -2.35 -11.37 -7.10
C PRO A 239 -3.11 -10.12 -6.65
N ARG A 240 -4.35 -10.30 -6.15
CA ARG A 240 -5.17 -9.21 -5.57
C ARG A 240 -4.56 -8.57 -4.32
N LEU A 241 -3.67 -9.28 -3.63
CA LEU A 241 -3.00 -8.79 -2.41
C LEU A 241 -1.73 -7.98 -2.72
N ARG A 242 -1.36 -7.88 -4.01
CA ARG A 242 -0.15 -7.23 -4.50
C ARG A 242 -0.40 -5.75 -4.80
N ILE A 243 -0.85 -5.03 -3.78
CA ILE A 243 -1.32 -3.64 -3.85
C ILE A 243 -0.19 -2.69 -3.46
N PHE A 244 0.43 -2.02 -4.44
CA PHE A 244 1.59 -1.15 -4.20
C PHE A 244 1.28 0.34 -4.37
N SER A 245 0.05 0.68 -4.74
CA SER A 245 -0.36 2.07 -5.02
C SER A 245 -0.46 2.94 -3.76
N HIS A 246 -0.46 2.36 -2.55
CA HIS A 246 -0.74 3.09 -1.32
C HIS A 246 0.34 2.90 -0.25
N PRO A 247 0.85 3.98 0.39
CA PRO A 247 1.93 3.88 1.38
C PRO A 247 1.52 3.14 2.65
N ASN A 248 0.28 3.31 3.11
CA ASN A 248 -0.22 2.64 4.33
C ASN A 248 -0.74 1.22 4.09
N VAL A 249 -0.41 0.61 2.95
CA VAL A 249 -0.67 -0.81 2.66
C VAL A 249 0.67 -1.51 2.53
N LEU A 250 0.84 -2.63 3.23
CA LEU A 250 1.99 -3.51 3.08
C LEU A 250 1.62 -4.63 2.09
N PRO A 251 2.05 -4.53 0.82
CA PRO A 251 1.70 -5.48 -0.22
C PRO A 251 2.29 -6.86 0.01
N VAL A 252 1.60 -7.86 -0.55
CA VAL A 252 2.24 -9.13 -0.87
C VAL A 252 3.23 -8.90 -2.00
N ILE A 253 4.48 -9.24 -1.74
CA ILE A 253 5.57 -9.10 -2.70
C ILE A 253 5.44 -10.19 -3.76
N GLY A 254 5.32 -11.43 -3.29
CA GLY A 254 5.19 -12.62 -4.11
C GLY A 254 4.80 -13.82 -3.25
N CYS A 255 4.70 -14.97 -3.90
CA CYS A 255 4.34 -16.21 -3.21
C CYS A 255 5.20 -17.39 -3.68
N CYS A 256 5.28 -18.42 -2.85
CA CYS A 256 5.73 -19.75 -3.26
C CYS A 256 4.53 -20.69 -3.25
N CYS A 257 4.12 -21.15 -4.42
CA CYS A 257 3.12 -22.19 -4.56
C CYS A 257 3.81 -23.52 -4.87
N HIS A 258 4.30 -24.22 -3.85
CA HIS A 258 4.98 -25.52 -4.00
C HIS A 258 4.39 -26.55 -3.03
N PRO A 259 3.34 -27.31 -3.44
CA PRO A 259 2.73 -28.32 -2.60
C PRO A 259 3.78 -29.24 -1.97
N PRO A 260 3.74 -29.52 -0.65
CA PRO A 260 2.64 -29.24 0.27
C PRO A 260 2.65 -27.85 0.93
N SER A 261 3.59 -26.96 0.59
CA SER A 261 3.76 -25.67 1.24
C SER A 261 3.28 -24.51 0.37
N LEU A 262 2.39 -23.69 0.92
CA LEU A 262 2.00 -22.40 0.35
C LEU A 262 2.60 -21.29 1.20
N VAL A 263 3.31 -20.36 0.58
CA VAL A 263 4.03 -19.31 1.30
C VAL A 263 3.70 -17.96 0.70
N VAL A 264 3.38 -17.00 1.56
CA VAL A 264 3.19 -15.59 1.20
C VAL A 264 4.38 -14.80 1.70
N ILE A 265 4.94 -13.92 0.87
CA ILE A 265 6.18 -13.20 1.17
C ILE A 265 5.92 -11.70 1.17
N ASN A 266 6.32 -11.04 2.26
CA ASN A 266 6.23 -9.60 2.46
C ASN A 266 7.58 -9.02 2.86
N GLN A 267 7.69 -7.70 2.86
CA GLN A 267 8.85 -7.00 3.39
C GLN A 267 8.95 -7.19 4.91
N TYR A 268 10.17 -7.35 5.42
CA TYR A 268 10.40 -7.37 6.85
C TYR A 268 10.21 -5.98 7.48
N MET A 269 9.41 -5.93 8.54
CA MET A 269 9.14 -4.73 9.32
C MET A 269 9.87 -4.83 10.66
N PRO A 270 10.81 -3.92 10.97
CA PRO A 270 11.72 -4.08 12.11
C PRO A 270 11.00 -4.02 13.45
N PHE A 271 9.96 -3.18 13.57
CA PHE A 271 9.21 -3.01 14.82
C PHE A 271 8.04 -3.99 14.98
N GLY A 272 7.80 -4.87 13.99
CA GLY A 272 6.73 -5.85 14.06
C GLY A 272 5.34 -5.22 13.91
N SER A 273 4.36 -5.81 14.58
CA SER A 273 2.97 -5.35 14.52
C SER A 273 2.71 -4.24 15.53
N LEU A 274 1.65 -3.45 15.32
CA LEU A 274 1.19 -2.44 16.26
C LEU A 274 0.90 -3.06 17.63
N TYR A 275 0.37 -4.29 17.67
CA TYR A 275 0.19 -5.03 18.93
C TYR A 275 1.52 -5.20 19.69
N THR A 276 2.59 -5.59 18.99
CA THR A 276 3.92 -5.74 19.62
C THR A 276 4.46 -4.41 20.14
N VAL A 277 4.25 -3.33 19.39
CA VAL A 277 4.67 -1.97 19.77
C VAL A 277 3.92 -1.46 21.01
N LEU A 278 2.62 -1.74 21.10
CA LEU A 278 1.81 -1.25 22.22
C LEU A 278 1.95 -2.10 23.49
N HIS A 279 2.10 -3.42 23.35
CA HIS A 279 1.94 -4.36 24.47
C HIS A 279 3.15 -5.24 24.78
N GLU A 280 4.03 -5.51 23.81
CA GLU A 280 5.15 -6.46 23.97
C GLU A 280 6.52 -5.77 24.13
N GLY A 281 6.56 -4.44 24.13
CA GLY A 281 7.72 -3.64 24.55
C GLY A 281 8.84 -3.57 23.52
N THR A 282 8.64 -2.84 22.42
CA THR A 282 9.65 -2.62 21.36
C THR A 282 10.65 -1.49 21.67
N GLY A 283 10.54 -0.87 22.85
CA GLY A 283 11.34 0.30 23.23
C GLY A 283 10.91 1.61 22.57
N ILE A 284 9.89 1.59 21.71
CA ILE A 284 9.31 2.79 21.11
C ILE A 284 8.34 3.44 22.10
N VAL A 285 8.61 4.68 22.47
CA VAL A 285 7.64 5.50 23.20
C VAL A 285 6.66 6.06 22.20
N VAL A 286 5.44 5.52 22.19
CA VAL A 286 4.35 6.08 21.40
C VAL A 286 3.62 7.06 22.30
N ASP A 287 3.76 8.36 22.04
CA ASP A 287 3.00 9.42 22.70
C ASP A 287 1.62 9.62 22.04
N THR A 288 0.88 10.64 22.47
CA THR A 288 -0.44 10.97 21.91
C THR A 288 -0.36 11.40 20.45
N ALA A 289 0.69 12.13 20.06
CA ALA A 289 0.88 12.59 18.69
C ALA A 289 1.20 11.42 17.74
N GLN A 290 2.07 10.49 18.15
CA GLN A 290 2.41 9.30 17.38
C GLN A 290 1.24 8.32 17.31
N ALA A 291 0.45 8.18 18.39
CA ALA A 291 -0.79 7.40 18.37
C ALA A 291 -1.80 7.96 17.36
N LEU A 292 -1.96 9.29 17.31
CA LEU A 292 -2.79 9.95 16.30
C LEU A 292 -2.23 9.78 14.88
N LYS A 293 -0.90 9.81 14.71
CA LYS A 293 -0.26 9.52 13.42
C LYS A 293 -0.59 8.10 12.96
N PHE A 294 -0.44 7.09 13.82
CA PHE A 294 -0.81 5.72 13.50
C PHE A 294 -2.30 5.57 13.16
N ALA A 295 -3.18 6.23 13.92
CA ALA A 295 -4.61 6.24 13.61
C ALA A 295 -4.89 6.80 12.21
N ILE A 296 -4.29 7.95 11.86
CA ILE A 296 -4.43 8.57 10.54
C ILE A 296 -3.90 7.65 9.43
N ASP A 297 -2.74 7.04 9.63
CA ASP A 297 -2.12 6.13 8.67
C ASP A 297 -3.02 4.90 8.40
N ILE A 298 -3.56 4.27 9.45
CA ILE A 298 -4.50 3.16 9.34
C ILE A 298 -5.79 3.60 8.65
N CYS A 299 -6.32 4.78 9.00
CA CYS A 299 -7.51 5.36 8.39
C CYS A 299 -7.32 5.57 6.88
N ARG A 300 -6.17 6.11 6.44
CA ARG A 300 -5.84 6.30 5.03
C ARG A 300 -5.71 4.97 4.30
N GLY A 301 -5.03 4.00 4.92
CA GLY A 301 -4.92 2.64 4.38
C GLY A 301 -6.29 2.01 4.14
N MET A 302 -7.16 2.00 5.16
CA MET A 302 -8.50 1.42 5.03
C MET A 302 -9.41 2.19 4.09
N ALA A 303 -9.35 3.53 4.08
CA ALA A 303 -10.08 4.35 3.10
C ALA A 303 -9.73 3.91 1.68
N PHE A 304 -8.44 3.79 1.37
CA PHE A 304 -7.98 3.30 0.08
C PHE A 304 -8.45 1.86 -0.20
N LEU A 305 -8.30 0.94 0.75
CA LEU A 305 -8.76 -0.45 0.58
C LEU A 305 -10.28 -0.55 0.32
N HIS A 306 -11.08 0.38 0.84
CA HIS A 306 -12.53 0.47 0.60
C HIS A 306 -12.90 1.07 -0.76
N THR A 307 -11.95 1.68 -1.47
CA THR A 307 -12.11 2.13 -2.86
C THR A 307 -11.83 1.03 -3.88
N LEU A 308 -11.16 -0.05 -3.48
CA LEU A 308 -10.89 -1.19 -4.35
C LEU A 308 -12.20 -1.87 -4.76
N ASP A 309 -12.30 -2.22 -6.04
CA ASP A 309 -13.41 -2.98 -6.60
C ASP A 309 -12.83 -4.16 -7.39
N PRO A 310 -13.08 -5.43 -7.03
CA PRO A 310 -13.82 -5.86 -5.83
C PRO A 310 -13.03 -5.61 -4.53
N LEU A 311 -13.75 -5.51 -3.41
CA LEU A 311 -13.14 -5.43 -2.07
C LEU A 311 -12.29 -6.68 -1.77
N ILE A 312 -11.24 -6.50 -0.98
CA ILE A 312 -10.40 -7.62 -0.53
C ILE A 312 -11.22 -8.54 0.38
N PRO A 313 -11.41 -9.82 0.01
CA PRO A 313 -12.20 -10.73 0.82
C PRO A 313 -11.47 -11.10 2.11
N ARG A 314 -12.19 -11.16 3.22
CA ARG A 314 -11.72 -11.70 4.53
C ARG A 314 -10.45 -11.04 5.06
N LEU A 315 -10.27 -9.75 4.81
CA LEU A 315 -9.34 -8.91 5.55
C LEU A 315 -10.01 -8.46 6.85
N TYR A 316 -9.42 -8.81 8.00
CA TYR A 316 -9.98 -8.45 9.31
C TYR A 316 -9.01 -7.50 10.01
N LEU A 317 -9.41 -6.25 10.21
CA LEU A 317 -8.54 -5.25 10.80
C LEU A 317 -8.29 -5.54 12.30
N SER A 318 -7.02 -5.58 12.71
CA SER A 318 -6.60 -5.70 14.12
C SER A 318 -5.20 -5.14 14.32
N SER A 319 -4.78 -4.87 15.55
CA SER A 319 -3.44 -4.35 15.85
C SER A 319 -2.33 -5.36 15.53
N LYS A 320 -2.68 -6.64 15.41
CA LYS A 320 -1.75 -7.71 14.98
C LYS A 320 -1.46 -7.67 13.47
N HIS A 321 -2.36 -7.10 12.67
CA HIS A 321 -2.24 -7.04 11.21
C HIS A 321 -1.72 -5.68 10.70
N VAL A 322 -1.64 -4.68 11.58
CA VAL A 322 -1.01 -3.40 11.27
C VAL A 322 0.46 -3.52 11.60
N MET A 323 1.35 -3.31 10.63
CA MET A 323 2.80 -3.38 10.80
C MET A 323 3.38 -1.97 10.87
N ILE A 324 4.44 -1.80 11.67
CA ILE A 324 5.11 -0.52 11.85
C ILE A 324 6.46 -0.53 11.14
N ASP A 325 6.63 0.43 10.24
CA ASP A 325 7.84 0.62 9.45
C ASP A 325 8.93 1.36 10.24
N ASP A 326 10.16 1.37 9.72
CA ASP A 326 11.31 2.09 10.29
C ASP A 326 11.04 3.59 10.52
N ASP A 327 10.32 4.24 9.61
CA ASP A 327 9.90 5.65 9.68
C ASP A 327 8.70 5.91 10.61
N LEU A 328 8.33 4.94 11.44
CA LEU A 328 7.15 4.96 12.32
C LEU A 328 5.88 5.29 11.53
N THR A 329 5.72 4.63 10.38
CA THR A 329 4.50 4.66 9.58
C THR A 329 3.73 3.35 9.76
N ALA A 330 2.41 3.45 9.91
CA ALA A 330 1.57 2.25 10.01
C ALA A 330 1.15 1.76 8.63
N ARG A 331 1.31 0.45 8.38
CA ARG A 331 0.95 -0.21 7.13
C ARG A 331 0.09 -1.44 7.39
N ILE A 332 -1.00 -1.60 6.64
CA ILE A 332 -1.92 -2.73 6.80
C ILE A 332 -1.36 -3.93 6.03
N ASN A 333 -1.13 -5.06 6.72
CA ASN A 333 -0.50 -6.24 6.16
C ASN A 333 -1.43 -7.05 5.27
N MET A 334 -1.17 -7.09 3.95
CA MET A 334 -1.98 -7.89 3.02
C MET A 334 -1.71 -9.40 3.12
N ALA A 335 -0.56 -9.84 3.67
CA ALA A 335 -0.30 -11.27 3.88
C ALA A 335 -1.16 -11.90 4.99
N ASP A 336 -1.84 -11.08 5.79
CA ASP A 336 -2.77 -11.55 6.80
C ASP A 336 -4.21 -11.63 6.31
N ALA A 337 -4.49 -11.22 5.07
CA ALA A 337 -5.76 -11.51 4.42
C ALA A 337 -5.94 -13.03 4.29
N LYS A 338 -7.12 -13.54 4.65
CA LYS A 338 -7.38 -14.98 4.63
C LYS A 338 -7.85 -15.46 3.26
N PHE A 339 -7.20 -16.49 2.74
CA PHE A 339 -7.61 -17.17 1.51
C PHE A 339 -8.92 -17.95 1.69
N SER A 340 -9.64 -18.27 0.62
CA SER A 340 -10.97 -18.90 0.69
C SER A 340 -10.98 -20.29 1.33
N PHE A 341 -9.87 -20.99 1.24
CA PHE A 341 -9.69 -22.31 1.83
C PHE A 341 -9.18 -22.28 3.28
N GLN A 342 -8.79 -21.11 3.80
CA GLN A 342 -8.27 -20.99 5.17
C GLN A 342 -9.39 -20.83 6.20
N GLU A 343 -9.26 -21.55 7.30
CA GLU A 343 -9.95 -21.27 8.57
C GLU A 343 -11.46 -20.96 8.46
N LYS A 344 -12.18 -21.68 7.59
CA LYS A 344 -13.61 -21.46 7.34
C LYS A 344 -14.40 -21.49 8.66
N GLY A 345 -15.01 -20.37 9.02
CA GLY A 345 -15.81 -20.21 10.23
C GLY A 345 -15.03 -20.06 11.54
N LYS A 346 -13.71 -19.81 11.50
CA LYS A 346 -12.89 -19.62 12.71
C LYS A 346 -12.32 -18.20 12.78
N MET A 347 -12.52 -17.58 13.95
CA MET A 347 -12.01 -16.24 14.27
C MET A 347 -11.16 -16.29 15.54
N TYR A 348 -9.86 -15.98 15.39
CA TYR A 348 -8.88 -16.09 16.47
C TYR A 348 -8.61 -14.77 17.20
N SER A 349 -9.07 -13.64 16.64
CA SER A 349 -8.99 -12.32 17.27
C SER A 349 -10.36 -11.62 17.29
N PRO A 350 -11.39 -12.22 17.93
CA PRO A 350 -12.75 -11.67 17.93
C PRO A 350 -12.88 -10.37 18.72
N ALA A 351 -11.90 -10.04 19.57
CA ALA A 351 -11.89 -8.83 20.38
C ALA A 351 -11.93 -7.53 19.56
N TRP A 352 -11.46 -7.54 18.31
CA TRP A 352 -11.52 -6.39 17.39
C TRP A 352 -12.72 -6.46 16.43
N MET A 353 -13.53 -7.52 16.46
CA MET A 353 -14.57 -7.73 15.46
C MET A 353 -15.89 -7.09 15.87
N SER A 354 -16.67 -6.69 14.89
CA SER A 354 -18.04 -6.24 15.13
C SER A 354 -18.97 -7.41 15.46
N PRO A 355 -20.05 -7.17 16.22
CA PRO A 355 -21.03 -8.20 16.54
C PRO A 355 -21.60 -8.85 15.28
N GLU A 356 -21.92 -8.07 14.25
CA GLU A 356 -22.46 -8.61 13.01
C GLU A 356 -21.44 -9.44 12.21
N ALA A 357 -20.14 -9.12 12.28
CA ALA A 357 -19.09 -9.92 11.65
C ALA A 357 -18.92 -11.30 12.30
N LEU A 358 -19.32 -11.44 13.57
CA LEU A 358 -19.28 -12.71 14.31
C LEU A 358 -20.55 -13.55 14.15
N GLN A 359 -21.69 -12.93 13.83
CA GLN A 359 -22.98 -13.61 13.74
C GLN A 359 -23.43 -13.95 12.32
N LYS A 360 -23.19 -13.05 11.36
CA LYS A 360 -23.76 -13.15 10.01
C LYS A 360 -22.85 -13.90 9.05
N LYS A 361 -23.41 -14.35 7.93
CA LYS A 361 -22.64 -14.90 6.82
C LYS A 361 -21.88 -13.78 6.10
N PRO A 362 -20.71 -14.06 5.47
CA PRO A 362 -19.93 -13.08 4.73
C PRO A 362 -20.74 -12.20 3.76
N ASP A 363 -21.70 -12.78 3.06
CA ASP A 363 -22.52 -12.09 2.05
C ASP A 363 -23.54 -11.11 2.64
N ASP A 364 -23.90 -11.28 3.92
CA ASP A 364 -24.89 -10.47 4.63
C ASP A 364 -24.24 -9.36 5.48
N ILE A 365 -22.90 -9.30 5.51
CA ILE A 365 -22.13 -8.35 6.31
C ILE A 365 -21.87 -7.09 5.51
N ASN A 366 -22.21 -5.94 6.08
CA ASN A 366 -21.67 -4.67 5.60
C ASN A 366 -20.20 -4.57 6.03
N VAL A 367 -19.30 -5.08 5.19
CA VAL A 367 -17.86 -5.17 5.46
C VAL A 367 -17.28 -3.81 5.82
N LYS A 368 -17.68 -2.74 5.12
CA LYS A 368 -17.17 -1.39 5.39
C LYS A 368 -17.52 -0.91 6.80
N ALA A 369 -18.75 -1.18 7.24
CA ALA A 369 -19.19 -0.85 8.59
C ALA A 369 -18.54 -1.75 9.66
N ALA A 370 -18.29 -3.03 9.35
CA ALA A 370 -17.58 -3.94 10.25
C ALA A 370 -16.11 -3.53 10.45
N ASP A 371 -15.42 -3.13 9.38
CA ASP A 371 -14.05 -2.60 9.47
C ASP A 371 -13.99 -1.31 10.28
N MET A 372 -15.01 -0.45 10.17
CA MET A 372 -15.10 0.77 10.96
C MET A 372 -15.20 0.50 12.47
N TRP A 373 -15.90 -0.57 12.84
CA TRP A 373 -15.94 -1.02 14.23
C TRP A 373 -14.57 -1.51 14.70
N SER A 374 -13.89 -2.33 13.90
CA SER A 374 -12.53 -2.78 14.20
C SER A 374 -11.56 -1.61 14.35
N TYR A 375 -11.69 -0.60 13.48
CA TYR A 375 -10.93 0.63 13.59
C TYR A 375 -11.22 1.41 14.88
N ALA A 376 -12.47 1.45 15.33
CA ALA A 376 -12.82 2.08 16.59
C ALA A 376 -12.16 1.40 17.80
N ILE A 377 -12.04 0.08 17.77
CA ILE A 377 -11.33 -0.69 18.80
C ILE A 377 -9.83 -0.38 18.74
N LEU A 378 -9.24 -0.21 17.56
CA LEU A 378 -7.86 0.27 17.43
C LEU A 378 -7.66 1.68 17.97
N LEU A 379 -8.60 2.60 17.74
CA LEU A 379 -8.56 3.94 18.33
C LEU A 379 -8.58 3.87 19.85
N TRP A 380 -9.42 3.00 20.42
CA TRP A 380 -9.46 2.77 21.86
C TRP A 380 -8.16 2.16 22.38
N GLU A 381 -7.59 1.16 21.69
CA GLU A 381 -6.33 0.51 22.05
C GLU A 381 -5.15 1.50 22.00
N LEU A 382 -5.09 2.34 20.97
CA LEU A 382 -4.09 3.41 20.84
C LEU A 382 -4.20 4.47 21.94
N ALA A 383 -5.43 4.76 22.39
CA ALA A 383 -5.69 5.78 23.42
C ALA A 383 -5.46 5.26 24.85
N THR A 384 -5.78 4.00 25.13
CA THR A 384 -5.70 3.40 26.47
C THR A 384 -4.40 2.67 26.73
N ARG A 385 -3.79 2.09 25.70
CA ARG A 385 -2.68 1.12 25.81
C ARG A 385 -3.06 -0.14 26.56
N GLU A 386 -4.34 -0.49 26.50
CA GLU A 386 -4.88 -1.72 27.04
C GLU A 386 -5.24 -2.69 25.91
N VAL A 387 -5.15 -3.98 26.19
CA VAL A 387 -5.62 -5.03 25.27
C VAL A 387 -7.14 -5.16 25.41
N PRO A 388 -7.92 -5.12 24.32
CA PRO A 388 -9.37 -5.22 24.40
C PRO A 388 -9.79 -6.58 24.98
N PHE A 389 -10.57 -6.54 26.06
CA PHE A 389 -11.06 -7.73 26.77
C PHE A 389 -9.95 -8.70 27.22
N ALA A 390 -8.83 -8.16 27.70
CA ALA A 390 -7.63 -8.93 28.10
C ALA A 390 -7.93 -10.12 29.03
N ASP A 391 -8.94 -10.00 29.90
CA ASP A 391 -9.31 -11.01 30.90
C ASP A 391 -10.07 -12.22 30.32
N LEU A 392 -10.50 -12.15 29.05
CA LEU A 392 -11.32 -13.18 28.43
C LEU A 392 -10.54 -13.99 27.40
N SER A 393 -10.80 -15.29 27.33
CA SER A 393 -10.31 -16.10 26.22
C SER A 393 -10.95 -15.65 24.89
N PRO A 394 -10.31 -15.91 23.73
CA PRO A 394 -10.90 -15.57 22.43
C PRO A 394 -12.30 -16.14 22.23
N MET A 395 -12.59 -17.36 22.71
CA MET A 395 -13.90 -17.98 22.59
C MET A 395 -14.96 -17.24 23.42
N GLU A 396 -14.66 -16.96 24.68
CA GLU A 396 -15.56 -16.20 25.56
C GLU A 396 -15.77 -14.80 25.02
N CYS A 397 -14.71 -14.12 24.59
CA CYS A 397 -14.80 -12.80 23.98
C CYS A 397 -15.72 -12.81 22.75
N GLY A 398 -15.55 -13.77 21.84
CA GLY A 398 -16.39 -13.88 20.65
C GLY A 398 -17.86 -14.14 20.99
N MET A 399 -18.12 -15.04 21.93
CA MET A 399 -19.47 -15.35 22.41
C MET A 399 -20.13 -14.14 23.06
N LYS A 400 -19.40 -13.40 23.91
CA LYS A 400 -19.93 -12.24 24.62
C LYS A 400 -20.15 -11.03 23.72
N VAL A 401 -19.20 -10.73 22.82
CA VAL A 401 -19.32 -9.61 21.87
C VAL A 401 -20.45 -9.88 20.88
N GLY A 402 -20.52 -11.10 20.36
CA GLY A 402 -21.56 -11.55 19.46
C GLY A 402 -22.92 -11.60 20.15
N LEU A 403 -23.10 -12.42 21.18
CA LEU A 403 -24.43 -12.80 21.67
C LEU A 403 -24.89 -12.04 22.91
N GLU A 404 -23.96 -11.60 23.76
CA GLU A 404 -24.28 -11.00 25.07
C GLU A 404 -24.18 -9.47 25.10
N GLY A 405 -23.85 -8.85 23.96
CA GLY A 405 -23.76 -7.39 23.86
C GLY A 405 -22.55 -6.79 24.59
N LEU A 406 -21.47 -7.55 24.82
CA LEU A 406 -20.24 -7.03 25.43
C LEU A 406 -19.62 -5.94 24.55
N ARG A 407 -19.29 -4.79 25.15
CA ARG A 407 -18.66 -3.65 24.50
C ARG A 407 -17.47 -3.15 25.32
N ILE A 408 -16.51 -2.54 24.64
CA ILE A 408 -15.38 -1.89 25.32
C ILE A 408 -15.89 -0.71 26.15
N THR A 409 -15.33 -0.54 27.33
CA THR A 409 -15.61 0.62 28.18
C THR A 409 -14.58 1.71 27.92
N ILE A 410 -15.01 2.96 27.82
CA ILE A 410 -14.11 4.08 27.57
C ILE A 410 -13.73 4.69 28.93
N PRO A 411 -12.48 4.55 29.40
CA PRO A 411 -12.08 5.03 30.71
C PRO A 411 -12.10 6.56 30.81
N PRO A 412 -12.35 7.12 32.01
CA PRO A 412 -12.29 8.55 32.26
C PRO A 412 -10.82 9.01 32.22
N GLY A 413 -10.42 9.70 31.15
CA GLY A 413 -9.04 10.13 30.93
C GLY A 413 -8.69 10.34 29.45
N ILE A 414 -9.47 9.72 28.56
CA ILE A 414 -9.37 9.94 27.11
C ILE A 414 -9.99 11.31 26.75
N SER A 415 -9.38 12.01 25.79
CA SER A 415 -9.93 13.25 25.22
C SER A 415 -11.39 13.09 24.81
N GLN A 416 -12.23 14.08 25.11
CA GLN A 416 -13.67 14.06 24.78
C GLN A 416 -13.90 13.87 23.27
N HIS A 417 -13.06 14.47 22.43
CA HIS A 417 -13.13 14.31 20.98
C HIS A 417 -12.87 12.85 20.56
N MET A 418 -11.84 12.22 21.13
CA MET A 418 -11.51 10.82 20.85
C MET A 418 -12.60 9.87 21.37
N SER A 419 -13.11 10.09 22.59
CA SER A 419 -14.21 9.29 23.15
C SER A 419 -15.46 9.37 22.27
N ARG A 420 -15.82 10.57 21.80
CA ARG A 420 -16.96 10.76 20.90
C ARG A 420 -16.73 10.07 19.56
N LEU A 421 -15.52 10.16 19.00
CA LEU A 421 -15.16 9.48 17.75
C LEU A 421 -15.30 7.96 17.88
N ILE A 422 -14.72 7.36 18.94
CA ILE A 422 -14.82 5.92 19.22
C ILE A 422 -16.29 5.48 19.32
N ARG A 423 -17.13 6.24 20.04
CA ARG A 423 -18.58 5.94 20.17
C ARG A 423 -19.34 6.00 18.84
N ILE A 424 -19.02 6.97 17.98
CA ILE A 424 -19.66 7.10 16.67
C ILE A 424 -19.27 5.94 15.76
N CYS A 425 -18.00 5.51 15.80
CA CYS A 425 -17.50 4.40 14.99
C CYS A 425 -18.04 3.04 15.47
N MET A 426 -18.30 2.88 16.77
CA MET A 426 -18.95 1.69 17.36
C MET A 426 -20.47 1.82 17.50
N ASN A 427 -21.14 2.49 16.56
CA ASN A 427 -22.59 2.52 16.59
C ASN A 427 -23.17 1.11 16.42
N GLU A 428 -24.16 0.74 17.22
CA GLU A 428 -24.83 -0.56 17.12
C GLU A 428 -25.44 -0.79 15.73
N ASP A 429 -25.98 0.27 15.14
CA ASP A 429 -26.52 0.23 13.79
C ASP A 429 -25.38 0.39 12.76
N PRO A 430 -25.06 -0.65 11.95
CA PRO A 430 -24.00 -0.58 10.96
C PRO A 430 -24.23 0.53 9.92
N GLY A 431 -25.49 0.88 9.62
CA GLY A 431 -25.83 1.93 8.66
C GLY A 431 -25.55 3.35 9.16
N LYS A 432 -25.38 3.53 10.48
CA LYS A 432 -25.06 4.82 11.10
C LYS A 432 -23.56 5.01 11.36
N ARG A 433 -22.73 4.01 11.08
CA ARG A 433 -21.28 4.14 11.20
C ARG A 433 -20.77 4.99 10.04
N PRO A 434 -19.88 5.96 10.31
CA PRO A 434 -19.28 6.79 9.26
C PRO A 434 -18.37 5.95 8.34
N THR A 435 -18.05 6.47 7.16
CA THR A 435 -16.99 5.92 6.31
C THR A 435 -15.61 6.48 6.71
N PHE A 436 -14.53 5.83 6.29
CA PHE A 436 -13.17 6.32 6.58
C PHE A 436 -12.92 7.72 6.00
N ASP A 437 -13.48 8.03 4.82
CA ASP A 437 -13.38 9.37 4.20
C ASP A 437 -14.00 10.48 5.05
N MET A 438 -15.06 10.17 5.82
CA MET A 438 -15.71 11.12 6.72
C MET A 438 -14.88 11.37 7.98
N ILE A 439 -14.13 10.37 8.44
CA ILE A 439 -13.33 10.45 9.67
C ILE A 439 -11.98 11.11 9.43
N LEU A 440 -11.35 10.86 8.27
CA LEU A 440 -9.99 11.30 8.00
C LEU A 440 -9.77 12.80 8.27
N PRO A 441 -10.65 13.74 7.81
CA PRO A 441 -10.50 15.16 8.10
C PRO A 441 -10.66 15.50 9.58
N ILE A 442 -11.43 14.71 10.34
CA ILE A 442 -11.61 14.90 11.78
C ILE A 442 -10.32 14.55 12.51
N LEU A 443 -9.68 13.44 12.16
CA LEU A 443 -8.41 13.03 12.75
C LEU A 443 -7.28 14.01 12.40
N GLU A 444 -7.24 14.51 11.17
CA GLU A 444 -6.24 15.50 10.76
C GLU A 444 -6.39 16.81 11.55
N LYS A 445 -7.61 17.23 11.85
CA LYS A 445 -7.86 18.37 12.75
C LYS A 445 -7.49 18.12 14.20
N MET A 446 -7.52 16.86 14.66
CA MET A 446 -7.08 16.50 16.02
C MET A 446 -5.55 16.46 16.15
N LYS A 447 -4.82 16.39 15.02
CA LYS A 447 -3.37 16.41 14.98
C LYS A 447 -2.80 17.84 15.00
N GLN A 448 -3.54 18.80 14.47
CA GLN A 448 -3.24 20.25 14.55
C GLN A 448 -3.50 20.77 15.95
#